data_AF-R8BIE9-F1
#
_entry.id   AF-R8BIE9-F1
#
_cell.length_a   1.000
_cell.length_b   1.000
_cell.length_c   1.000
_cell.angle_alpha   90.00
_cell.angle_beta   90.00
_cell.angle_gamma   90.00
#
_symmetry.space_group_name_H-M   'P 1'
#
loop_
_entity.id
_entity.type
_entity.pdbx_description
1 polymer ?
#
loop_
_entity_poly.entity_id
_entity_poly.type
_entity_poly.pdbx_seq_one_letter_code
_entity_poly.pdbx_strand_id
1 'polypeptide(L)'
;MSNRATSRREKHLRKAAFYAADSLSMADKLGITFADFTSRELPLQSAMCAFDCAQVLAEWVATLQDRVGRYLGILGQDDVDLSQVPAIMLLEDEDVKLLHKIQDVLNGAEVKMNMELVAGVAGMDARLQIGEVTGYAAKILRVTAYMLNKAAVWPVTHLMAQCLETHANHMRARAEKSVISCE
;
A
#
# COMPACT_ATOMS: atom_id res chain seq x y z
N MET A 1 20.73 -0.65 -26.62
CA MET A 1 20.18 -0.50 -25.25
C MET A 1 19.04 0.48 -25.33
N SER A 2 17.79 -0.01 -25.41
CA SER A 2 16.62 0.86 -25.51
C SER A 2 16.35 1.43 -24.13
N ASN A 3 16.46 2.76 -23.99
CA ASN A 3 16.10 3.48 -22.78
C ASN A 3 14.61 3.18 -22.53
N ARG A 4 14.28 2.34 -21.54
CA ARG A 4 12.89 2.04 -21.17
C ARG A 4 12.31 3.26 -20.45
N ALA A 5 12.04 4.31 -21.21
CA ALA A 5 11.37 5.50 -20.70
C ALA A 5 10.00 5.11 -20.13
N THR A 6 9.65 5.67 -18.97
CA THR A 6 8.33 5.49 -18.36
C THR A 6 7.24 5.93 -19.32
N SER A 7 6.20 5.10 -19.43
CA SER A 7 5.09 5.40 -20.33
C SER A 7 4.30 6.61 -19.83
N ARG A 8 3.60 7.31 -20.73
CA ARG A 8 2.67 8.40 -20.33
C ARG A 8 1.62 7.93 -19.32
N ARG A 9 1.17 6.67 -19.44
CA ARG A 9 0.24 6.04 -18.50
C ARG A 9 0.85 5.90 -17.12
N GLU A 10 2.08 5.41 -17.02
CA GLU A 10 2.80 5.26 -15.76
C GLU A 10 3.05 6.60 -15.06
N LYS A 11 3.37 7.65 -15.82
CA LYS A 11 3.49 9.02 -15.28
C LYS A 11 2.18 9.55 -14.69
N HIS A 12 1.04 9.34 -15.37
CA HIS A 12 -0.26 9.72 -14.83
C HIS A 12 -0.62 8.90 -13.59
N LEU A 13 -0.34 7.60 -13.60
CA LEU A 13 -0.57 6.71 -12.47
C LEU A 13 0.27 7.15 -11.26
N ARG A 14 1.54 7.49 -11.45
CA ARG A 14 2.40 8.06 -10.39
C ARG A 14 1.80 9.34 -9.82
N LYS A 15 1.33 10.25 -10.68
CA LYS A 15 0.69 11.49 -10.22
C LYS A 15 -0.57 11.21 -9.39
N ALA A 16 -1.42 10.27 -9.81
CA ALA A 16 -2.58 9.84 -9.04
C ALA A 16 -2.18 9.21 -7.70
N ALA A 17 -1.14 8.38 -7.71
CA ALA A 17 -0.59 7.76 -6.51
C ALA A 17 -0.01 8.79 -5.52
N PHE A 18 0.61 9.87 -5.98
CA PHE A 18 1.01 10.98 -5.10
C PHE A 18 -0.18 11.60 -4.35
N TYR A 19 -1.28 11.88 -5.04
CA TYR A 19 -2.51 12.38 -4.42
C TYR A 19 -3.12 11.36 -3.46
N ALA A 20 -3.14 10.07 -3.82
CA ALA A 20 -3.62 9.01 -2.95
C ALA A 20 -2.80 8.91 -1.64
N ALA A 21 -1.47 8.97 -1.74
CA ALA A 21 -0.58 8.98 -0.59
C ALA A 21 -0.78 10.22 0.30
N ASP A 22 -1.00 11.40 -0.30
CA ASP A 22 -1.34 12.62 0.44
C ASP A 22 -2.66 12.48 1.21
N SER A 23 -3.71 11.98 0.55
CA SER A 23 -5.02 11.77 1.16
C SER A 23 -4.93 10.85 2.39
N LEU A 24 -4.22 9.71 2.27
CA LEU A 24 -4.01 8.80 3.39
C LEU A 24 -3.18 9.43 4.52
N SER A 25 -2.11 10.15 4.17
CA SER A 25 -1.26 10.84 5.16
C SER A 25 -2.01 11.95 5.90
N MET A 26 -2.91 12.66 5.22
CA MET A 26 -3.72 13.70 5.84
C MET A 26 -4.82 13.12 6.73
N ALA A 27 -5.46 12.02 6.31
CA ALA A 27 -6.41 11.30 7.15
C ALA A 27 -5.75 10.82 8.45
N ASP A 28 -4.49 10.36 8.37
CA ASP A 28 -3.70 9.96 9.53
C ASP A 28 -3.49 11.11 10.53
N LYS A 29 -3.02 12.27 10.03
CA LYS A 29 -2.77 13.48 10.83
C LYS A 29 -4.00 14.09 11.46
N LEU A 30 -5.15 14.00 10.78
CA LEU A 30 -6.41 14.54 11.26
C LEU A 30 -7.08 13.63 12.31
N GLY A 31 -6.46 12.50 12.65
CA GLY A 31 -7.02 11.57 13.63
C GLY A 31 -8.35 10.99 13.19
N ILE A 32 -8.62 10.93 11.87
CA ILE A 32 -9.81 10.29 11.33
C ILE A 32 -9.65 8.79 11.54
N THR A 33 -9.99 8.34 12.74
CA THR A 33 -10.14 6.94 13.08
C THR A 33 -11.53 6.53 12.65
N PHE A 34 -11.62 5.46 11.85
CA PHE A 34 -12.90 4.90 11.39
C PHE A 34 -13.84 4.44 12.52
N ALA A 35 -13.40 4.55 13.78
CA ALA A 35 -14.11 4.20 15.00
C ALA A 35 -14.81 5.41 15.68
N ASP A 36 -14.78 6.62 15.12
CA ASP A 36 -15.43 7.77 15.77
C ASP A 36 -16.94 7.79 15.48
N PHE A 37 -17.71 7.15 16.36
CA PHE A 37 -19.15 6.85 16.22
C PHE A 37 -20.10 8.06 16.27
N THR A 38 -19.58 9.28 16.49
CA THR A 38 -20.39 10.49 16.65
C THR A 38 -20.91 11.07 15.33
N SER A 39 -20.35 10.66 14.18
CA SER A 39 -20.83 11.03 12.85
C SER A 39 -20.94 9.77 11.99
N ARG A 40 -22.16 9.35 11.59
CA ARG A 40 -22.35 8.04 10.92
C ARG A 40 -22.10 8.06 9.40
N GLU A 41 -22.16 9.21 8.73
CA GLU A 41 -21.99 9.31 7.27
C GLU A 41 -20.55 9.62 6.81
N LEU A 42 -19.79 10.38 7.61
CA LEU A 42 -18.37 10.68 7.37
C LEU A 42 -17.43 9.45 7.39
N PRO A 43 -17.67 8.40 8.22
CA PRO A 43 -16.86 7.20 8.25
C PRO A 43 -16.92 6.39 6.94
N LEU A 44 -18.09 6.35 6.27
CA LEU A 44 -18.23 5.58 5.03
C LEU A 44 -17.54 6.27 3.85
N GLN A 45 -17.68 7.59 3.70
CA GLN A 45 -17.00 8.34 2.64
C GLN A 45 -15.48 8.28 2.79
N SER A 46 -14.99 8.42 4.03
CA SER A 46 -13.57 8.28 4.34
C SER A 46 -13.07 6.85 4.08
N ALA A 47 -13.88 5.84 4.39
CA ALA A 47 -13.58 4.43 4.10
C ALA A 47 -13.50 4.15 2.59
N MET A 48 -14.43 4.69 1.80
CA MET A 48 -14.39 4.60 0.33
C MET A 48 -13.14 5.29 -0.23
N CYS A 49 -12.84 6.49 0.26
CA CYS A 49 -11.63 7.21 -0.17
C CYS A 49 -10.36 6.40 0.16
N ALA A 50 -10.24 5.85 1.37
CA ALA A 50 -9.10 5.04 1.77
C ALA A 50 -8.97 3.76 0.91
N PHE A 51 -10.09 3.11 0.61
CA PHE A 51 -10.15 1.96 -0.28
C PHE A 51 -9.63 2.29 -1.69
N ASP A 52 -10.14 3.35 -2.32
CA ASP A 52 -9.71 3.76 -3.66
C ASP A 52 -8.24 4.20 -3.68
N CYS A 53 -7.81 4.96 -2.65
CA CYS A 53 -6.41 5.38 -2.52
C CYS A 53 -5.46 4.18 -2.41
N ALA A 54 -5.81 3.18 -1.59
CA ALA A 54 -5.01 1.97 -1.43
C ALA A 54 -4.85 1.20 -2.74
N GLN A 55 -5.92 1.09 -3.54
CA GLN A 55 -5.86 0.45 -4.86
C GLN A 55 -4.96 1.19 -5.84
N VAL A 56 -5.06 2.52 -5.90
CA VAL A 56 -4.21 3.34 -6.79
C VAL A 56 -2.74 3.22 -6.40
N LEU A 57 -2.44 3.26 -5.10
CA LEU A 57 -1.07 3.07 -4.61
C LEU A 57 -0.55 1.68 -4.94
N ALA A 58 -1.34 0.63 -4.68
CA ALA A 58 -0.95 -0.74 -4.96
C ALA A 58 -0.66 -0.98 -6.45
N GLU A 59 -1.50 -0.46 -7.34
CA GLU A 59 -1.30 -0.60 -8.78
C GLU A 59 -0.06 0.16 -9.27
N TRP A 60 0.20 1.35 -8.70
CA TRP A 60 1.43 2.09 -9.01
C TRP A 60 2.67 1.32 -8.54
N VAL A 61 2.69 0.85 -7.29
CA VAL A 61 3.80 0.05 -6.75
C VAL A 61 3.99 -1.21 -7.58
N ALA A 62 2.93 -1.93 -7.94
CA ALA A 62 3.02 -3.14 -8.74
C ALA A 62 3.57 -2.87 -10.15
N THR A 63 3.20 -1.73 -10.75
CA THR A 63 3.78 -1.30 -12.03
C THR A 63 5.27 -0.98 -11.89
N LEU A 64 5.67 -0.33 -10.80
CA LEU A 64 7.07 -0.08 -10.49
C LEU A 64 7.83 -1.39 -10.25
N GLN A 65 7.26 -2.31 -9.48
CA GLN A 65 7.76 -3.65 -9.18
C GLN A 65 8.01 -4.46 -10.46
N ASP A 66 7.09 -4.42 -11.43
CA ASP A 66 7.30 -5.09 -12.73
C ASP A 66 8.49 -4.52 -13.51
N ARG A 67 8.77 -3.22 -13.35
CA ARG A 67 9.86 -2.54 -14.04
C ARG A 67 11.22 -2.81 -13.40
N VAL A 68 11.30 -2.83 -12.08
CA VAL A 68 12.57 -2.89 -11.33
C VAL A 68 12.82 -4.21 -10.60
N GLY A 69 11.81 -5.06 -10.46
CA GLY A 69 11.86 -6.26 -9.60
C GLY A 69 12.95 -7.26 -9.96
N ARG A 70 13.30 -7.36 -11.24
CA ARG A 70 14.41 -8.21 -11.72
C ARG A 70 15.79 -7.78 -11.19
N TYR A 71 15.92 -6.52 -10.80
CA TYR A 71 17.20 -5.94 -10.37
C TYR A 71 17.23 -5.69 -8.86
N LEU A 72 16.08 -5.39 -8.28
CA LEU A 72 15.95 -4.93 -6.89
C LEU A 72 15.21 -5.93 -6.00
N GLY A 73 14.74 -7.06 -6.53
CA GLY A 73 13.91 -7.98 -5.78
C GLY A 73 12.52 -7.39 -5.49
N ILE A 74 11.88 -7.86 -4.42
CA ILE A 74 10.54 -7.39 -4.03
C ILE A 74 10.67 -6.12 -3.19
N LEU A 75 10.09 -5.03 -3.67
CA LEU A 75 10.09 -3.72 -3.03
C LEU A 75 9.37 -3.79 -1.67
N GLY A 76 10.11 -3.51 -0.59
CA GLY A 76 9.59 -3.54 0.78
C GLY A 76 9.66 -4.91 1.46
N GLN A 77 10.35 -5.90 0.87
CA GLN A 77 10.66 -7.17 1.53
C GLN A 77 12.07 -7.19 2.15
N ASP A 78 13.08 -6.68 1.42
CA ASP A 78 14.47 -6.56 1.88
C ASP A 78 14.88 -5.08 1.94
N ASP A 79 15.97 -4.76 2.64
CA ASP A 79 16.57 -3.42 2.64
C ASP A 79 17.23 -3.17 1.27
N VAL A 80 16.40 -2.81 0.30
CA VAL A 80 16.81 -2.57 -1.07
C VAL A 80 17.55 -1.24 -1.12
N ASP A 81 18.85 -1.29 -1.32
CA ASP A 81 19.65 -0.10 -1.58
C ASP A 81 19.28 0.50 -2.95
N LEU A 82 18.40 1.52 -2.91
CA LEU A 82 17.96 2.26 -4.09
C LEU A 82 19.09 3.08 -4.74
N SER A 83 20.28 3.14 -4.15
CA SER A 83 21.47 3.78 -4.72
C SER A 83 22.32 2.86 -5.60
N GLN A 84 21.96 1.58 -5.72
CA GLN A 84 22.64 0.65 -6.62
C GLN A 84 22.48 1.06 -8.10
N VAL A 85 23.51 0.83 -8.92
CA VAL A 85 23.60 1.32 -10.31
C VAL A 85 22.41 0.91 -11.21
N PRO A 86 21.79 -0.29 -11.08
CA PRO A 86 20.55 -0.61 -11.80
C PRO A 86 19.32 0.17 -11.32
N ALA A 87 19.26 0.52 -10.04
CA ALA A 87 18.15 1.28 -9.44
C ALA A 87 18.14 2.72 -9.94
N ILE A 88 19.29 3.40 -9.91
CA ILE A 88 19.45 4.80 -10.35
C ILE A 88 19.09 4.97 -11.83
N MET A 89 19.37 3.97 -12.67
CA MET A 89 19.04 4.03 -14.09
C MET A 89 17.56 3.77 -14.41
N LEU A 90 16.84 3.09 -13.51
CA LEU A 90 15.47 2.65 -13.75
C LEU A 90 14.43 3.39 -12.92
N LEU A 91 14.82 4.03 -11.82
CA LEU A 91 13.93 4.82 -10.98
C LEU A 91 14.06 6.30 -11.33
N GLU A 92 12.93 6.97 -11.50
CA GLU A 92 12.91 8.43 -11.53
C GLU A 92 12.93 8.96 -10.09
N ASP A 93 13.45 10.18 -9.85
CA ASP A 93 13.50 10.79 -8.50
C ASP A 93 12.12 10.80 -7.82
N GLU A 94 11.07 11.00 -8.62
CA GLU A 94 9.68 10.99 -8.16
C GLU A 94 9.21 9.58 -7.73
N ASP A 95 9.77 8.50 -8.30
CA ASP A 95 9.49 7.13 -7.84
C ASP A 95 10.04 6.93 -6.43
N VAL A 96 11.27 7.36 -6.18
CA VAL A 96 11.94 7.24 -4.88
C VAL A 96 11.21 8.07 -3.81
N LYS A 97 10.82 9.31 -4.14
CA LYS A 97 10.02 10.16 -3.23
C LYS A 97 8.70 9.51 -2.86
N LEU A 98 8.00 8.93 -3.84
CA LEU A 98 6.71 8.30 -3.58
C LEU A 98 6.86 7.00 -2.78
N LEU A 99 7.90 6.21 -3.01
CA LEU A 99 8.21 5.03 -2.17
C LEU A 99 8.42 5.41 -0.70
N HIS A 100 9.21 6.45 -0.41
CA HIS A 100 9.38 6.94 0.96
C HIS A 100 8.05 7.36 1.59
N LYS A 101 7.22 8.08 0.84
CA LYS A 101 5.90 8.51 1.32
C LYS A 101 4.97 7.33 1.63
N ILE A 102 5.03 6.27 0.82
CA ILE A 102 4.28 5.02 1.07
C ILE A 102 4.81 4.33 2.34
N GLN A 103 6.12 4.28 2.52
CA GLN A 103 6.73 3.75 3.76
C GLN A 103 6.23 4.52 4.99
N ASP A 104 6.16 5.86 4.91
CA ASP A 104 5.65 6.68 6.00
C ASP A 104 4.17 6.37 6.31
N VAL A 105 3.33 6.23 5.28
CA VAL A 105 1.91 5.85 5.43
C VAL A 105 1.78 4.47 6.09
N LEU A 106 2.58 3.50 5.66
CA LEU A 106 2.58 2.15 6.24
C LEU A 106 3.06 2.16 7.69
N ASN A 107 4.13 2.89 8.01
CA ASN A 107 4.65 3.04 9.37
C ASN A 107 3.61 3.66 10.30
N GLY A 108 2.92 4.73 9.86
CA GLY A 108 1.86 5.36 10.63
C GLY A 108 0.71 4.39 10.93
N ALA A 109 0.30 3.61 9.93
CA ALA A 109 -0.74 2.60 10.11
C ALA A 109 -0.31 1.45 11.04
N GLU A 110 0.93 0.97 10.93
CA GLU A 110 1.48 -0.07 11.83
C GLU A 110 1.55 0.38 13.29
N VAL A 111 1.93 1.63 13.54
CA VAL A 111 1.93 2.20 14.91
C VAL A 111 0.51 2.18 15.49
N LYS A 112 -0.50 2.57 14.71
CA LYS A 112 -1.91 2.51 15.12
C LYS A 112 -2.34 1.09 15.45
N MET A 113 -2.01 0.12 14.58
CA MET A 113 -2.31 -1.29 14.82
C MET A 113 -1.63 -1.84 16.09
N ASN A 114 -0.38 -1.43 16.34
CA ASN A 114 0.34 -1.85 17.55
C ASN A 114 -0.26 -1.24 18.82
N MET A 115 -0.70 0.01 18.78
CA MET A 115 -1.42 0.63 19.90
C MET A 115 -2.74 -0.11 20.22
N GLU A 116 -3.49 -0.52 19.19
CA GLU A 116 -4.72 -1.31 19.38
C GLU A 116 -4.45 -2.70 19.99
N LEU A 117 -3.35 -3.34 19.60
CA LEU A 117 -2.94 -4.63 20.16
C LEU A 117 -2.60 -4.52 21.65
N VAL A 118 -1.85 -3.47 22.03
CA VAL A 118 -1.53 -3.18 23.43
C VAL A 118 -2.80 -2.85 24.24
N ALA A 119 -3.78 -2.19 23.62
CA ALA A 119 -5.08 -1.90 24.22
C ALA A 119 -6.01 -3.13 24.33
N GLY A 120 -5.60 -4.32 23.84
CA GLY A 120 -6.40 -5.55 23.87
C GLY A 120 -7.59 -5.55 22.90
N VAL A 121 -7.63 -4.62 21.95
CA VAL A 121 -8.73 -4.44 20.99
C VAL A 121 -8.46 -5.19 19.67
N ALA A 122 -7.20 -5.56 19.41
CA ALA A 122 -6.77 -6.32 18.24
C ALA A 122 -6.35 -7.77 18.58
N GLY A 123 -6.63 -8.70 17.67
CA GLY A 123 -6.13 -10.08 17.77
C GLY A 123 -4.68 -10.17 17.28
N MET A 124 -3.82 -10.84 18.06
CA MET A 124 -2.40 -11.09 17.72
C MET A 124 -2.21 -11.69 16.31
N ASP A 125 -3.17 -12.53 15.90
CA ASP A 125 -3.19 -13.24 14.61
C ASP A 125 -3.19 -12.27 13.41
N ALA A 126 -3.94 -11.16 13.48
CA ALA A 126 -4.02 -10.18 12.40
C ALA A 126 -2.69 -9.45 12.15
N ARG A 127 -1.90 -9.22 13.20
CA ARG A 127 -0.59 -8.57 13.09
C ARG A 127 0.45 -9.52 12.48
N LEU A 128 0.45 -10.79 12.89
CA LEU A 128 1.33 -11.81 12.34
C LEU A 128 1.07 -11.98 10.84
N GLN A 129 -0.20 -12.07 10.45
CA GLN A 129 -0.59 -12.19 9.04
C GLN A 129 -0.17 -10.99 8.17
N ILE A 130 -0.13 -9.77 8.71
CA ILE A 130 0.32 -8.58 7.96
C ILE A 130 1.84 -8.45 7.96
N GLY A 131 2.52 -8.83 9.05
CA GLY A 131 3.98 -8.87 9.11
C GLY A 131 4.60 -9.87 8.13
N GLU A 132 3.88 -10.94 7.80
CA GLU A 132 4.27 -11.96 6.82
C GLU A 132 3.96 -11.56 5.36
N VAL A 133 3.29 -10.42 5.13
CA VAL A 133 2.96 -9.95 3.78
C VAL A 133 4.18 -9.29 3.15
N THR A 134 4.65 -9.91 2.08
CA THR A 134 5.79 -9.43 1.30
C THR A 134 5.35 -8.41 0.24
N GLY A 135 6.07 -7.29 0.19
CA GLY A 135 5.93 -6.27 -0.85
C GLY A 135 4.96 -5.14 -0.51
N TYR A 136 5.34 -3.90 -0.82
CA TYR A 136 4.55 -2.70 -0.50
C TYR A 136 3.11 -2.76 -1.05
N ALA A 137 2.91 -3.20 -2.29
CA ALA A 137 1.59 -3.23 -2.91
C ALA A 137 0.60 -4.12 -2.13
N ALA A 138 1.03 -5.34 -1.77
CA ALA A 138 0.21 -6.25 -0.98
C ALA A 138 0.01 -5.74 0.46
N LYS A 139 1.06 -5.15 1.05
CA LYS A 139 1.02 -4.63 2.43
C LYS A 139 0.05 -3.47 2.59
N ILE A 140 0.05 -2.50 1.68
CA ILE A 140 -0.91 -1.38 1.66
C ILE A 140 -2.34 -1.91 1.67
N LEU A 141 -2.67 -2.82 0.75
CA LEU A 141 -4.01 -3.39 0.62
C LEU A 141 -4.43 -4.16 1.89
N ARG A 142 -3.53 -4.95 2.49
CA ARG A 142 -3.80 -5.72 3.71
C ARG A 142 -4.02 -4.84 4.93
N VAL A 143 -3.19 -3.81 5.10
CA VAL A 143 -3.35 -2.82 6.18
C VAL A 143 -4.67 -2.07 6.03
N THR A 144 -5.00 -1.60 4.82
CA THR A 144 -6.28 -0.92 4.58
C THR A 144 -7.47 -1.87 4.80
N ALA A 145 -7.39 -3.14 4.38
CA ALA A 145 -8.42 -4.13 4.64
C ALA A 145 -8.67 -4.33 6.15
N TYR A 146 -7.59 -4.43 6.93
CA TYR A 146 -7.68 -4.53 8.38
C TYR A 146 -8.39 -3.31 8.98
N MET A 147 -8.01 -2.10 8.57
CA MET A 147 -8.65 -0.86 9.05
C MET A 147 -10.14 -0.79 8.68
N LEU A 148 -10.51 -1.24 7.48
CA LEU A 148 -11.90 -1.29 7.02
C LEU A 148 -12.74 -2.33 7.77
N ASN A 149 -12.17 -3.49 8.11
CA ASN A 149 -12.83 -4.49 8.93
C ASN A 149 -13.09 -4.00 10.35
N LYS A 150 -12.23 -3.14 10.90
CA LYS A 150 -12.47 -2.46 12.19
C LYS A 150 -13.56 -1.40 12.10
N ALA A 151 -13.65 -0.71 10.96
CA ALA A 151 -14.68 0.26 10.65
C ALA A 151 -16.06 -0.35 10.39
N ALA A 152 -16.19 -1.69 10.44
CA ALA A 152 -17.29 -2.42 9.83
C ALA A 152 -18.61 -2.41 10.61
N VAL A 153 -19.10 -1.20 10.83
CA VAL A 153 -20.49 -0.90 11.17
C VAL A 153 -21.40 -1.19 9.97
N TRP A 154 -20.85 -1.14 8.75
CA TRP A 154 -21.60 -1.30 7.50
C TRP A 154 -21.23 -2.59 6.76
N PRO A 155 -22.19 -3.36 6.23
CA PRO A 155 -21.89 -4.57 5.45
C PRO A 155 -20.97 -4.33 4.25
N VAL A 156 -21.04 -3.14 3.64
CA VAL A 156 -20.23 -2.79 2.47
C VAL A 156 -18.74 -2.70 2.79
N THR A 157 -18.34 -2.28 3.99
CA THR A 157 -16.91 -2.17 4.34
C THR A 157 -16.26 -3.54 4.53
N HIS A 158 -17.03 -4.56 4.96
CA HIS A 158 -16.57 -5.95 4.95
C HIS A 158 -16.30 -6.45 3.54
N LEU A 159 -17.19 -6.17 2.59
CA LEU A 159 -17.00 -6.53 1.19
C LEU A 159 -15.76 -5.82 0.59
N MET A 160 -15.58 -4.53 0.91
CA MET A 160 -14.41 -3.78 0.52
C MET A 160 -13.12 -4.38 1.10
N ALA A 161 -13.11 -4.75 2.39
CA ALA A 161 -11.96 -5.38 3.02
C ALA A 161 -11.60 -6.73 2.35
N GLN A 162 -12.59 -7.59 2.10
CA GLN A 162 -12.40 -8.86 1.39
C GLN A 162 -11.87 -8.66 -0.04
N CYS A 163 -12.35 -7.62 -0.73
CA CYS A 163 -11.84 -7.24 -2.05
C CYS A 163 -10.36 -6.85 -1.98
N LEU A 164 -9.95 -6.04 -0.99
CA LEU A 164 -8.55 -5.68 -0.78
C LEU A 164 -7.68 -6.88 -0.41
N GLU A 165 -8.17 -7.81 0.41
CA GLU A 165 -7.45 -9.04 0.75
C GLU A 165 -7.18 -9.90 -0.49
N THR A 166 -8.20 -10.07 -1.33
CA THR A 166 -8.06 -10.80 -2.60
C THR A 166 -7.09 -10.08 -3.54
N HIS A 167 -7.20 -8.77 -3.63
CA HIS A 167 -6.31 -7.95 -4.45
C HIS A 167 -4.86 -8.02 -3.95
N ALA A 168 -4.64 -8.03 -2.64
CA ALA A 168 -3.31 -8.18 -2.05
C ALA A 168 -2.65 -9.51 -2.44
N ASN A 169 -3.42 -10.61 -2.49
CA ASN A 169 -2.91 -11.91 -2.94
C ASN A 169 -2.47 -11.86 -4.40
N HIS A 170 -3.23 -11.18 -5.26
CA HIS A 170 -2.82 -10.96 -6.66
C HIS A 170 -1.58 -10.07 -6.79
N MET A 171 -1.48 -9.01 -5.98
CA MET A 171 -0.30 -8.13 -5.98
C MET A 171 0.96 -8.85 -5.49
N ARG A 172 0.84 -9.71 -4.48
CA ARG A 172 1.93 -10.57 -4.02
C ARG A 172 2.41 -11.50 -5.13
N ALA A 173 1.49 -12.23 -5.76
CA ALA A 173 1.84 -13.15 -6.85
C ALA A 173 2.45 -12.41 -8.07
N ARG A 174 2.01 -11.17 -8.34
CA ARG A 174 2.60 -10.31 -9.38
C ARG A 174 4.03 -9.89 -9.01
N ALA A 175 4.27 -9.52 -7.75
CA ALA A 175 5.60 -9.18 -7.27
C ALA A 175 6.56 -10.38 -7.36
N GLU A 176 6.15 -11.57 -6.94
CA GLU A 176 6.95 -12.80 -7.05
C GLU A 176 7.33 -13.11 -8.51
N LYS A 177 6.39 -12.95 -9.44
CA LYS A 177 6.65 -13.12 -10.89
C LYS A 177 7.62 -12.09 -11.46
N SER A 178 7.68 -10.88 -10.90
CA SER A 178 8.54 -9.82 -11.41
C SER A 178 10.04 -10.12 -11.22
N VAL A 179 10.39 -10.98 -10.24
CA VAL A 179 11.77 -11.33 -9.90
C VAL A 179 12.27 -12.53 -10.71
N ILE A 180 11.37 -13.43 -11.13
CA ILE A 180 11.73 -14.62 -11.90
C ILE A 180 12.01 -14.18 -13.35
N SER A 181 13.26 -14.29 -13.78
CA SER A 181 13.65 -14.11 -15.18
C SER A 181 12.91 -15.13 -16.06
N CYS A 182 12.25 -14.70 -17.13
CA CYS A 182 11.99 -15.61 -18.24
C CYS A 182 13.34 -15.91 -18.89
N GLU A 183 13.85 -17.12 -18.68
CA GLU A 183 14.79 -17.77 -19.59
C GLU A 183 14.20 -17.86 -21.01
#